data_AF-A0A1H6MXS5-F1
#
_entry.id   AF-A0A1H6MXS5-F1
#
_cell.length_a   1.000
_cell.length_b   1.000
_cell.length_c   1.000
_cell.angle_alpha   90.00
_cell.angle_beta   90.00
_cell.angle_gamma   90.00
#
_symmetry.space_group_name_H-M   'P 1'
#
loop_
_entity.id
_entity.type
_entity.pdbx_description
1 polymer ?
#
loop_
_entity_poly.entity_id
_entity_poly.type
_entity_poly.pdbx_seq_one_letter_code
_entity_poly.pdbx_strand_id
1 'polypeptide(L)'
;MVWMLLIGVLVLALLYILWQMELVGKTNKSLQAKLQQREQELLRMQQAVFQLAEQQKMLLEQRLSKLVLESRLSKQEMAAIQLICQLLPLVTRESCSKAVPAQQTIKLYLRQHKTLEFGQLELMMIKHSRLTALWQNNSLISYLQLCTVAVALAEETQAQLNSA
;
A
#
# COMPACT_ATOMS: atom_id res chain seq x y z
N MET A 1 28.93 -27.92 59.04
CA MET A 1 29.14 -28.40 57.65
C MET A 1 27.97 -28.07 56.72
N VAL A 2 26.70 -28.25 57.15
CA VAL A 2 25.50 -27.95 56.33
C VAL A 2 25.44 -26.49 55.82
N TRP A 3 25.80 -25.51 56.65
CA TRP A 3 25.86 -24.09 56.26
C TRP A 3 26.87 -23.79 55.14
N MET A 4 28.02 -24.49 55.11
CA MET A 4 29.02 -24.33 54.06
C MET A 4 28.54 -24.90 52.72
N LEU A 5 27.77 -25.98 52.75
CA LEU A 5 27.13 -26.54 51.55
C LEU A 5 26.05 -25.62 50.98
N LEU A 6 25.22 -25.02 51.85
CA LEU A 6 24.21 -24.04 51.43
C LEU A 6 24.85 -22.81 50.76
N ILE A 7 25.94 -22.29 51.33
CA ILE A 7 26.68 -21.18 50.73
C ILE A 7 27.26 -21.58 49.37
N GLY A 8 27.83 -22.78 49.25
CA GLY A 8 28.35 -23.29 47.97
C GLY A 8 27.29 -23.40 46.87
N VAL A 9 26.09 -23.93 47.21
CA VAL A 9 24.96 -24.03 46.27
C VAL A 9 24.47 -22.64 45.86
N LEU A 10 24.41 -21.69 46.79
CA LEU A 10 23.97 -20.32 46.51
C LEU A 10 24.93 -19.60 45.55
N VAL A 11 26.25 -19.79 45.73
CA VAL A 11 27.26 -19.23 44.83
C VAL A 11 27.16 -19.84 43.43
N LEU A 12 26.97 -21.16 43.32
CA LEU A 12 26.74 -21.83 42.03
C LEU A 12 25.49 -21.32 41.32
N ALA A 13 24.39 -21.13 42.06
CA ALA A 13 23.16 -20.57 41.51
C ALA A 13 23.34 -19.14 41.01
N LEU A 14 24.06 -18.29 41.75
CA LEU A 14 24.39 -16.92 41.34
C LEU A 14 25.25 -16.88 40.07
N LEU A 15 26.27 -17.74 39.99
CA LEU A 15 27.11 -17.85 38.80
C LEU A 15 26.32 -18.30 37.57
N TYR A 16 25.40 -19.25 37.76
CA TYR A 16 24.51 -19.70 36.69
C TYR A 16 23.57 -18.59 36.19
N ILE A 17 23.00 -17.80 37.11
CA ILE A 17 22.15 -16.65 36.76
C ILE A 17 22.94 -15.58 36.01
N LEU A 18 24.16 -15.27 36.44
CA LEU A 18 25.04 -14.32 35.75
C LEU A 18 25.36 -14.79 34.32
N TRP A 19 25.67 -16.08 34.15
CA TRP A 19 25.92 -16.66 32.83
C TRP A 19 24.69 -16.57 31.92
N GLN A 20 23.50 -16.89 32.43
CA GLN A 20 22.25 -16.76 31.68
C GLN A 20 21.93 -15.31 31.31
N MET A 21 22.17 -14.35 32.21
CA MET A 21 22.00 -12.93 31.91
C MET A 21 22.92 -12.47 30.78
N GLU A 22 24.18 -12.90 30.75
CA GLU A 22 25.10 -12.57 29.66
C GLU A 22 24.64 -13.18 28.32
N LEU A 23 24.17 -14.43 28.34
CA LEU A 23 23.67 -15.11 27.15
C LEU A 23 22.43 -14.41 26.59
N VAL A 24 21.46 -14.08 27.46
CA VAL A 24 20.25 -13.33 27.11
C VAL A 24 20.61 -11.92 26.63
N GLY A 25 21.60 -11.27 27.24
CA GLY A 25 22.09 -9.97 26.79
C GLY A 25 22.68 -10.02 25.38
N LYS A 26 23.46 -11.05 25.05
CA LYS A 26 24.02 -11.26 23.71
C LYS A 26 22.95 -11.57 22.68
N THR A 27 21.98 -12.43 23.00
CA THR A 27 20.88 -12.77 22.08
C THR A 27 19.98 -11.57 21.84
N ASN A 28 19.67 -10.77 22.87
CA ASN A 28 18.86 -9.56 22.73
C ASN A 28 19.56 -8.52 21.83
N LYS A 29 20.86 -8.29 22.01
CA LYS A 29 21.64 -7.41 21.11
C LYS A 29 21.63 -7.92 19.66
N SER A 30 21.77 -9.23 19.45
CA SER A 30 21.70 -9.83 18.12
C SER A 30 20.31 -9.69 17.48
N LEU A 31 19.24 -9.91 18.26
CA LEU A 31 17.87 -9.72 17.82
C LEU A 31 17.59 -8.26 17.48
N GLN A 32 18.08 -7.32 18.29
CA GLN A 32 17.92 -5.89 18.04
C GLN A 32 18.64 -5.46 16.75
N ALA A 33 19.85 -5.96 16.50
CA ALA A 33 20.55 -5.72 15.23
C ALA A 33 19.78 -6.28 14.02
N LYS A 34 19.21 -7.50 14.15
CA LYS A 34 18.36 -8.09 13.11
C LYS A 34 17.09 -7.28 12.88
N LEU A 35 16.46 -6.77 13.94
CA LEU A 35 15.28 -5.91 13.82
C LEU A 35 15.63 -4.62 13.08
N GLN A 36 16.71 -3.94 13.45
CA GLN A 36 17.16 -2.73 12.75
C GLN A 36 17.46 -2.99 11.28
N GLN A 37 18.10 -4.11 10.95
CA GLN A 37 18.34 -4.49 9.55
C GLN A 37 17.02 -4.70 8.79
N ARG A 38 16.04 -5.39 9.40
CA ARG A 38 14.71 -5.60 8.80
C ARG A 38 13.95 -4.30 8.61
N GLU A 39 14.05 -3.37 9.55
CA GLU A 39 13.46 -2.03 9.42
C GLU A 39 14.08 -1.26 8.23
N GLN A 40 15.40 -1.32 8.06
CA GLN A 40 16.08 -0.71 6.91
C GLN A 40 15.67 -1.36 5.59
N GLU A 41 15.56 -2.69 5.54
CA GLU A 41 15.05 -3.41 4.36
C GLU A 41 13.62 -3.00 4.02
N LEU A 42 12.75 -2.86 5.04
CA LEU A 42 11.37 -2.44 4.87
C LEU A 42 11.28 -1.02 4.29
N LEU A 43 12.09 -0.08 4.80
CA LEU A 43 12.16 1.29 4.27
C LEU A 43 12.59 1.31 2.80
N ARG A 44 13.59 0.50 2.42
CA ARG A 44 14.03 0.38 1.01
C ARG A 44 12.94 -0.18 0.12
N MET A 45 12.23 -1.22 0.58
CA MET A 45 11.11 -1.79 -0.16
C MET A 45 9.97 -0.78 -0.31
N GLN A 46 9.67 0.01 0.73
CA GLN A 46 8.67 1.07 0.67
C GLN A 46 9.03 2.14 -0.37
N GLN A 47 10.30 2.55 -0.44
CA GLN A 47 10.79 3.48 -1.46
C GLN A 47 10.67 2.90 -2.87
N ALA A 48 11.03 1.62 -3.06
CA ALA A 48 10.89 0.95 -4.36
C ALA A 48 9.42 0.86 -4.79
N VAL A 49 8.50 0.52 -3.88
CA VAL A 49 7.06 0.49 -4.15
C VAL A 49 6.53 1.87 -4.52
N PHE A 50 7.00 2.93 -3.84
CA PHE A 50 6.62 4.30 -4.18
C PHE A 50 7.09 4.70 -5.58
N GLN A 51 8.36 4.40 -5.93
CA GLN A 51 8.88 4.66 -7.28
C GLN A 51 8.12 3.89 -8.36
N LEU A 52 7.78 2.62 -8.10
CA LEU A 52 6.96 1.82 -9.02
C LEU A 52 5.56 2.41 -9.19
N ALA A 53 4.94 2.90 -8.12
CA ALA A 53 3.63 3.55 -8.19
C ALA A 53 3.69 4.86 -9.02
N GLU A 54 4.77 5.64 -8.90
CA GLU A 54 4.98 6.82 -9.73
C GLU A 54 5.19 6.47 -11.20
N GLN A 55 5.97 5.42 -11.50
CA GLN A 55 6.15 4.93 -12.87
C GLN A 55 4.82 4.43 -13.46
N GLN A 56 4.03 3.69 -12.70
CA GLN A 56 2.73 3.21 -13.15
C GLN A 56 1.76 4.38 -13.39
N LYS A 57 1.77 5.40 -12.52
CA LYS A 57 1.01 6.64 -12.74
C LYS A 57 1.43 7.31 -14.06
N MET A 58 2.73 7.50 -14.31
CA MET A 58 3.21 8.13 -15.55
C MET A 58 2.77 7.35 -16.80
N LEU A 59 2.82 6.02 -16.77
CA LEU A 59 2.35 5.18 -17.87
C LEU A 59 0.83 5.29 -18.07
N LEU A 60 0.05 5.28 -16.98
CA LEU A 60 -1.40 5.45 -17.03
C LEU A 60 -1.78 6.83 -17.55
N GLU A 61 -1.09 7.89 -17.13
CA GLU A 61 -1.30 9.26 -17.62
C GLU A 61 -0.93 9.41 -19.10
N GLN A 62 0.14 8.77 -19.58
CA GLN A 62 0.50 8.74 -20.99
C GLN A 62 -0.51 7.97 -21.85
N ARG A 63 -1.13 6.91 -21.30
CA ARG A 63 -2.20 6.18 -21.96
C ARG A 63 -3.47 7.04 -22.02
N LEU A 64 -3.87 7.61 -20.89
CA LEU A 64 -5.02 8.51 -20.80
C LEU A 64 -4.90 9.75 -21.67
N SER A 65 -3.73 10.38 -21.75
CA SER A 65 -3.53 11.57 -22.58
C SER A 65 -3.73 11.28 -24.08
N LYS A 66 -3.37 10.08 -24.53
CA LYS A 66 -3.67 9.62 -25.90
C LYS A 66 -5.17 9.36 -26.11
N LEU A 67 -5.87 8.82 -25.11
CA LEU A 67 -7.32 8.58 -25.17
C LEU A 67 -8.19 9.84 -25.10
N VAL A 68 -7.75 10.88 -24.39
CA VAL A 68 -8.51 12.14 -24.22
C VAL A 68 -8.75 12.86 -25.54
N LEU A 69 -7.91 12.64 -26.54
CA LEU A 69 -8.07 13.22 -27.88
C LEU A 69 -9.17 12.55 -28.72
N GLU A 70 -9.59 11.32 -28.40
CA GLU A 70 -10.38 10.49 -29.33
C GLU A 70 -11.62 9.78 -28.71
N SER A 71 -11.83 9.87 -27.40
CA SER A 71 -12.85 9.04 -26.72
C SER A 71 -14.22 9.71 -26.50
N ARG A 72 -15.28 8.90 -26.55
CA ARG A 72 -16.70 9.24 -26.29
C ARG A 72 -17.16 9.03 -24.84
N LEU A 73 -16.26 8.67 -23.91
CA LEU A 73 -16.60 8.60 -22.48
C LEU A 73 -17.10 9.96 -21.97
N SER A 74 -18.09 9.95 -21.07
CA SER A 74 -18.56 11.20 -20.47
C SER A 74 -17.38 11.91 -19.82
N LYS A 75 -17.29 13.25 -19.97
CA LYS A 75 -16.22 14.06 -19.37
C LYS A 75 -16.04 13.76 -17.87
N GLN A 76 -17.12 13.38 -17.19
CA GLN A 76 -17.12 12.99 -15.78
C GLN A 76 -16.47 11.61 -15.54
N GLU A 77 -16.69 10.62 -16.41
CA GLU A 77 -16.10 9.28 -16.31
C GLU A 77 -14.59 9.34 -16.57
N MET A 78 -14.18 10.11 -17.58
CA MET A 78 -12.77 10.31 -17.88
C MET A 78 -12.05 11.08 -16.76
N ALA A 79 -12.69 12.11 -16.19
CA ALA A 79 -12.16 12.85 -15.04
C ALA A 79 -12.03 11.97 -13.77
N ALA A 80 -12.99 11.07 -13.53
CA ALA A 80 -12.92 10.10 -12.43
C ALA A 80 -11.76 9.11 -12.59
N ILE A 81 -11.55 8.57 -13.79
CA ILE A 81 -10.43 7.66 -14.09
C ILE A 81 -9.08 8.37 -13.94
N GLN A 82 -8.96 9.60 -14.45
CA GLN A 82 -7.76 10.41 -14.29
C GLN A 82 -7.47 10.69 -12.81
N LEU A 83 -8.49 11.07 -12.03
CA LEU A 83 -8.36 11.37 -10.61
C LEU A 83 -7.92 10.14 -9.81
N ILE A 84 -8.46 8.95 -10.12
CA ILE A 84 -8.03 7.68 -9.51
C ILE A 84 -6.57 7.36 -9.86
N CYS A 85 -6.16 7.54 -11.12
CA CYS A 85 -4.77 7.31 -11.53
C CYS A 85 -3.80 8.31 -10.89
N GLN A 86 -4.19 9.57 -10.74
CA GLN A 86 -3.39 10.60 -10.07
C GLN A 86 -3.20 10.34 -8.58
N LEU A 87 -4.18 9.67 -7.95
CA LEU A 87 -4.17 9.32 -6.53
C LEU A 87 -3.36 8.07 -6.20
N LEU A 88 -2.93 7.30 -7.20
CA LEU A 88 -2.11 6.09 -7.04
C LEU A 88 -0.87 6.27 -6.14
N PRO A 89 0.01 7.28 -6.35
CA PRO A 89 1.15 7.51 -5.46
C PRO A 89 0.74 7.93 -4.04
N LEU A 90 -0.39 8.61 -3.87
CA LEU A 90 -0.89 9.03 -2.56
C LEU A 90 -1.45 7.84 -1.78
N VAL A 91 -2.27 7.03 -2.42
CA VAL A 91 -2.85 5.80 -1.83
C VAL A 91 -1.75 4.82 -1.49
N THR A 92 -0.77 4.63 -2.37
CA THR A 92 0.36 3.73 -2.09
C THR A 92 1.21 4.21 -0.93
N ARG A 93 1.46 5.52 -0.83
CA ARG A 93 2.16 6.11 0.32
C ARG A 93 1.40 5.91 1.63
N GLU A 94 0.11 6.22 1.68
CA GLU A 94 -0.69 6.12 2.91
C GLU A 94 -0.96 4.67 3.31
N SER A 95 -1.18 3.76 2.35
CA SER A 95 -1.32 2.33 2.61
C SER A 95 -0.01 1.69 3.08
N CYS A 96 1.15 2.06 2.54
CA CYS A 96 2.43 1.53 3.02
C CYS A 96 2.90 2.18 4.33
N SER A 97 2.61 3.46 4.56
CA SER A 97 3.09 4.19 5.75
C SER A 97 2.20 4.06 6.97
N LYS A 98 0.87 4.01 6.78
CA LYS A 98 -0.11 4.06 7.88
C LYS A 98 -1.08 2.88 7.88
N ALA A 99 -0.88 1.91 6.98
CA ALA A 99 -1.79 0.78 6.76
C ALA A 99 -3.25 1.23 6.52
N VAL A 100 -3.44 2.43 5.96
CA VAL A 100 -4.77 2.99 5.70
C VAL A 100 -5.33 2.39 4.40
N PRO A 101 -6.58 1.89 4.42
CA PRO A 101 -7.20 1.36 3.22
C PRO A 101 -7.37 2.42 2.11
N ALA A 102 -7.34 1.96 0.86
CA ALA A 102 -7.39 2.82 -0.31
C ALA A 102 -8.63 3.73 -0.33
N GLN A 103 -9.80 3.19 -0.01
CA GLN A 103 -11.05 3.95 0.01
C GLN A 103 -11.05 5.08 1.05
N GLN A 104 -10.45 4.86 2.22
CA GLN A 104 -10.37 5.89 3.27
C GLN A 104 -9.46 7.04 2.83
N THR A 105 -8.34 6.72 2.18
CA THR A 105 -7.41 7.72 1.65
C THR A 105 -8.08 8.59 0.58
N ILE A 106 -8.82 7.96 -0.34
CA ILE A 106 -9.55 8.66 -1.40
C ILE A 106 -10.66 9.55 -0.81
N LYS A 107 -11.42 9.04 0.17
CA LYS A 107 -12.48 9.81 0.84
C LYS A 107 -11.93 11.04 1.56
N LEU A 108 -10.79 10.91 2.23
CA LEU A 108 -10.12 12.03 2.89
C LEU A 108 -9.62 13.07 1.87
N TYR A 109 -9.01 12.61 0.78
CA TYR A 109 -8.52 13.50 -0.27
C TYR A 109 -9.65 14.28 -0.96
N LEU A 110 -10.73 13.60 -1.34
CA LEU A 110 -11.90 14.24 -1.97
C LEU A 110 -12.58 15.25 -1.04
N ARG A 111 -12.62 14.96 0.27
CA ARG A 111 -13.16 15.89 1.26
C ARG A 111 -12.31 17.16 1.40
N GLN A 112 -10.99 17.04 1.24
CA GLN A 112 -10.07 18.17 1.33
C GLN A 112 -10.06 19.02 0.05
N HIS A 113 -10.12 18.39 -1.12
CA HIS A 113 -9.99 19.10 -2.40
C HIS A 113 -11.32 19.53 -3.05
N LYS A 114 -12.48 19.10 -2.54
CA LYS A 114 -13.83 19.45 -3.05
C LYS A 114 -14.00 19.30 -4.58
N THR A 115 -13.20 18.45 -5.21
CA THR A 115 -13.16 18.29 -6.67
C THR A 115 -14.25 17.38 -7.20
N LEU A 116 -14.60 16.32 -6.47
CA LEU A 116 -15.63 15.34 -6.85
C LEU A 116 -16.32 14.77 -5.61
N GLU A 117 -17.63 14.53 -5.66
CA GLU A 117 -18.32 13.83 -4.57
C GLU A 117 -17.95 12.34 -4.58
N PHE A 118 -17.55 11.80 -3.43
CA PHE A 118 -17.20 10.39 -3.27
C PHE A 118 -18.32 9.46 -3.78
N GLY A 119 -19.59 9.84 -3.59
CA GLY A 119 -20.74 9.07 -4.08
C GLY A 119 -20.83 8.98 -5.61
N GLN A 120 -20.39 10.00 -6.34
CA GLN A 120 -20.36 9.95 -7.82
C GLN A 120 -19.26 9.01 -8.32
N LEU A 121 -18.10 9.03 -7.65
CA LEU A 121 -17.00 8.10 -7.94
C LEU A 121 -17.42 6.65 -7.67
N GLU A 122 -18.08 6.42 -6.53
CA GLU A 122 -18.57 5.09 -6.13
C GLU A 122 -19.65 4.56 -7.07
N LEU A 123 -20.59 5.41 -7.50
CA LEU A 123 -21.59 5.05 -8.52
C LEU A 123 -20.95 4.61 -9.84
N MET A 124 -19.89 5.29 -10.29
CA MET A 124 -19.17 4.89 -11.51
C MET A 124 -18.39 3.59 -11.34
N MET A 125 -17.80 3.36 -10.16
CA MET A 125 -17.13 2.11 -9.83
C MET A 125 -18.11 0.93 -9.81
N ILE A 126 -19.31 1.15 -9.26
CA ILE A 126 -20.37 0.13 -9.15
C ILE A 126 -21.02 -0.18 -10.51
N LYS A 127 -20.98 0.77 -11.46
CA LYS A 127 -21.53 0.61 -12.82
C LYS A 127 -20.86 -0.52 -13.62
N HIS A 128 -19.61 -0.86 -13.33
CA HIS A 128 -18.88 -1.94 -13.99
C HIS A 128 -18.55 -3.06 -13.00
N SER A 129 -19.12 -4.25 -13.20
CA SER A 129 -18.92 -5.41 -12.30
C SER A 129 -17.45 -5.75 -12.04
N ARG A 130 -16.57 -5.55 -13.04
CA ARG A 130 -15.11 -5.75 -12.94
C ARG A 130 -14.46 -4.75 -11.98
N LEU A 131 -14.93 -3.50 -11.95
CA LEU A 131 -14.43 -2.46 -11.05
C LEU A 131 -15.03 -2.60 -9.64
N THR A 132 -16.29 -3.02 -9.53
CA THR A 132 -16.98 -3.23 -8.25
C THR A 132 -16.25 -4.23 -7.35
N ALA A 133 -15.84 -5.38 -7.89
CA ALA A 133 -15.14 -6.41 -7.12
C ALA A 133 -13.79 -5.90 -6.58
N LEU A 134 -13.06 -5.12 -7.40
CA LEU A 134 -11.77 -4.55 -7.02
C LEU A 134 -11.93 -3.38 -6.04
N TRP A 135 -13.00 -2.60 -6.18
CA TRP A 135 -13.33 -1.51 -5.26
C TRP A 135 -13.66 -2.05 -3.87
N GLN A 136 -14.45 -3.12 -3.77
CA GLN A 136 -14.89 -3.71 -2.50
C GLN A 136 -13.77 -4.39 -1.70
N ASN A 137 -12.75 -4.94 -2.37
CA ASN A 137 -11.62 -5.59 -1.70
C ASN A 137 -10.74 -4.62 -0.88
N ASN A 138 -10.83 -3.31 -1.14
CA ASN A 138 -10.22 -2.21 -0.35
C ASN A 138 -8.73 -2.40 0.00
N SER A 139 -8.00 -3.14 -0.83
CA SER A 139 -6.56 -3.39 -0.68
C SER A 139 -5.76 -2.55 -1.67
N LEU A 140 -4.48 -2.32 -1.38
CA LEU A 140 -3.54 -1.64 -2.28
C LEU A 140 -3.46 -2.33 -3.65
N ILE A 141 -3.37 -3.67 -3.65
CA ILE A 141 -3.27 -4.48 -4.87
C ILE A 141 -4.54 -4.33 -5.70
N SER A 142 -5.71 -4.38 -5.04
CA SER A 142 -6.99 -4.20 -5.71
C SER A 142 -7.12 -2.80 -6.30
N TYR A 143 -6.57 -1.77 -5.63
CA TYR A 143 -6.56 -0.41 -6.16
C TYR A 143 -5.64 -0.24 -7.38
N LEU A 144 -4.44 -0.84 -7.37
CA LEU A 144 -3.54 -0.86 -8.53
C LEU A 144 -4.18 -1.56 -9.74
N GLN A 145 -4.83 -2.71 -9.49
CA GLN A 145 -5.58 -3.44 -10.50
C GLN A 145 -6.76 -2.62 -11.01
N LEU A 146 -7.46 -1.92 -10.13
CA LEU A 146 -8.59 -1.07 -10.47
C LEU A 146 -8.17 0.08 -11.38
N CYS A 147 -7.06 0.76 -11.11
CA CYS A 147 -6.51 1.78 -12.02
C CYS A 147 -6.22 1.19 -13.40
N THR A 148 -5.63 -0.01 -13.44
CA THR A 148 -5.26 -0.68 -14.70
C THR A 148 -6.50 -1.10 -15.50
N VAL A 149 -7.49 -1.70 -14.82
CA VAL A 149 -8.75 -2.13 -15.44
C VAL A 149 -9.60 -0.93 -15.85
N ALA A 150 -9.58 0.17 -15.11
CA ALA A 150 -10.29 1.39 -15.46
C ALA A 150 -9.75 2.01 -16.77
N VAL A 151 -8.43 2.02 -16.95
CA VAL A 151 -7.80 2.48 -18.21
C VAL A 151 -8.04 1.48 -19.34
N ALA A 152 -7.97 0.17 -19.08
CA ALA A 152 -8.27 -0.85 -20.09
C ALA A 152 -9.73 -0.79 -20.56
N LEU A 153 -10.69 -0.54 -19.67
CA LEU A 153 -12.10 -0.35 -20.01
C LEU A 153 -12.30 0.88 -20.91
N ALA A 154 -11.55 1.96 -20.65
CA ALA A 154 -11.56 3.14 -21.52
C ALA A 154 -10.96 2.84 -22.91
N GLU A 155 -9.91 2.02 -22.97
CA GLU A 155 -9.31 1.53 -24.23
C GLU A 155 -10.27 0.62 -25.01
N GLU A 156 -10.93 -0.33 -24.34
CA GLU A 156 -11.89 -1.27 -24.96
C GLU A 156 -13.10 -0.54 -25.56
N THR A 157 -13.63 0.48 -24.86
CA THR A 157 -14.75 1.29 -25.38
C THR A 157 -14.36 2.14 -26.59
N GLN A 158 -13.08 2.52 -26.71
CA GLN A 158 -12.57 3.21 -27.89
C GLN A 158 -12.32 2.23 -29.05
N ALA A 159 -11.75 1.05 -28.78
CA ALA A 159 -11.44 0.06 -29.81
C ALA A 159 -12.69 -0.50 -30.52
N GLN A 160 -13.77 -0.73 -29.77
CA GLN A 160 -15.06 -1.15 -30.35
C GLN A 160 -15.66 -0.12 -31.32
N LEU A 161 -15.29 1.15 -31.15
CA LEU A 161 -15.75 2.27 -31.98
C LEU A 161 -14.97 2.38 -33.28
N ASN A 162 -13.65 2.14 -33.25
CA ASN A 162 -12.82 2.17 -34.46
C ASN A 162 -13.08 0.97 -35.41
N SER A 163 -13.78 -0.06 -34.93
CA SER A 163 -14.18 -1.24 -35.70
C SER A 163 -15.64 -1.20 -36.21
N ALA A 164 -16.38 -0.11 -35.95
CA ALA A 164 -17.76 0.09 -36.38
C ALA A 164 -17.86 1.20 -37.44
#